data_AF-A0A928HZB0-F1
#
_entry.id   AF-A0A928HZB0-F1
#
_cell.length_a   1.000
_cell.length_b   1.000
_cell.length_c   1.000
_cell.angle_alpha   90.00
_cell.angle_beta   90.00
_cell.angle_gamma   90.00
#
_symmetry.space_group_name_H-M   'P 1'
#
loop_
_entity.id
_entity.type
_entity.pdbx_description
1 polymer ?
#
loop_
_entity_poly.entity_id
_entity_poly.type
_entity_poly.pdbx_seq_one_letter_code
_entity_poly.pdbx_strand_id
1 'polypeptide(L)'
;MNIFEYVPLMKEMGGGVAIAGIAILVVFLVIVIFKMLGGMRQGFWRQLVRTGRFIASAIISYIIASSISGSIIGMFDENTFSDLLKTVEGYGIPITDSIRTIISCFNPETFEYLLLLPAAVIIVPMVFTLLFLVINNILKIASAIIIKVLGLKKASTSPSRLGGAVLAGIEAILLFIILLLPATGVLSIINDAYDVVFESEENREDEKIVDQYETIFVPFIDNPAIDFAGKFGSNALSKSFATVKIDGEKADVRNDIMEIIHIVLVDGPALKGADFNNLTAENKAAIDSIIDSVGDSPFLSGILVGFVQGMGNAMDSGIFPVDFGEFSDVLDGVVEYLSGFSIATFGEDLHTIVNVYYAISDSGVLTAMKESDSNIMDLLDQKRQEGDDVLSNIIDILKGNKRTSKLITAMTKALITTLVPEDATINIGGQEVEISYDTVKDSVSDILSVKKEDKTEEEFKEELGNTLDTALKNNKIELEEDVLDGIVDHINDNYDEIYSVVGDEVDGELTDEQFNNILLQYYTSYLNSQGSQTPGGEQIPGGEQIPGGEQIPGDLSNLIPGFGN
;
A
#
# COMPACT_ATOMS: atom_id res chain seq x y z
N MET A 1 4.69 -3.05 24.04
CA MET A 1 4.51 -2.63 25.45
C MET A 1 3.02 -2.48 25.70
N ASN A 2 2.45 -3.06 26.77
CA ASN A 2 1.00 -3.06 26.99
C ASN A 2 0.55 -1.68 27.49
N ILE A 3 0.02 -0.85 26.59
CA ILE A 3 -0.64 0.44 26.89
C ILE A 3 -1.67 0.31 28.03
N PHE A 4 -2.18 -0.90 28.26
CA PHE A 4 -3.15 -1.24 29.30
C PHE A 4 -2.67 -1.09 30.76
N GLU A 5 -1.36 -0.97 31.04
CA GLU A 5 -0.89 -0.71 32.42
C GLU A 5 -1.12 0.74 32.89
N TYR A 6 -1.43 1.68 31.99
CA TYR A 6 -1.69 3.08 32.31
C TYR A 6 -3.18 3.42 32.56
N VAL A 7 -4.08 2.45 32.38
CA VAL A 7 -5.54 2.63 32.51
C VAL A 7 -5.98 3.22 33.86
N PRO A 8 -5.41 2.83 35.03
CA PRO A 8 -5.77 3.43 36.31
C PRO A 8 -5.35 4.91 36.42
N LEU A 9 -4.21 5.26 35.82
CA LEU A 9 -3.68 6.62 35.79
C LEU A 9 -4.54 7.55 34.90
N MET A 10 -5.06 7.02 33.80
CA MET A 10 -5.93 7.77 32.87
C MET A 10 -7.34 8.02 33.43
N LYS A 11 -7.87 7.14 34.29
CA LYS A 11 -9.15 7.35 34.99
C LYS A 11 -9.10 8.48 36.02
N GLU A 12 -7.98 8.68 36.71
CA GLU A 12 -7.77 9.85 37.58
C GLU A 12 -7.58 11.15 36.78
N MET A 13 -7.09 11.06 35.53
CA MET A 13 -6.94 12.21 34.62
C MET A 13 -8.27 12.73 34.05
N GLY A 14 -9.33 11.92 33.96
CA GLY A 14 -10.63 12.37 33.44
C GLY A 14 -11.23 13.59 34.17
N GLY A 15 -11.02 13.69 35.49
CA GLY A 15 -11.35 14.88 36.27
C GLY A 15 -10.45 16.08 35.95
N GLY A 16 -9.16 15.83 35.67
CA GLY A 16 -8.19 16.85 35.25
C GLY A 16 -8.43 17.37 33.83
N VAL A 17 -8.98 16.54 32.94
CA VAL A 17 -9.29 16.86 31.55
C VAL A 17 -10.48 17.83 31.45
N ALA A 18 -11.56 17.60 32.21
CA ALA A 18 -12.66 18.57 32.31
C ALA A 18 -12.20 19.92 32.88
N ILE A 19 -11.28 19.90 33.86
CA ILE A 19 -10.67 21.11 34.42
C ILE A 19 -9.82 21.83 33.37
N ALA A 20 -9.06 21.11 32.54
CA ALA A 20 -8.27 21.68 31.45
C ALA A 20 -9.15 22.35 30.39
N GLY A 21 -10.27 21.73 30.01
CA GLY A 21 -11.24 22.31 29.09
C GLY A 21 -11.85 23.62 29.61
N ILE A 22 -12.24 23.66 30.89
CA ILE A 22 -12.72 24.89 31.55
C ILE A 22 -11.59 25.94 31.62
N ALA A 23 -10.36 25.53 31.90
CA ALA A 23 -9.22 26.43 31.96
C ALA A 23 -8.94 27.11 30.61
N ILE A 24 -9.02 26.38 29.48
CA ILE A 24 -8.87 26.93 28.13
C ILE A 24 -9.92 28.01 27.85
N LEU A 25 -11.18 27.76 28.20
CA LEU A 25 -12.27 28.71 28.02
C LEU A 25 -12.11 29.95 28.91
N VAL A 26 -11.66 29.78 30.16
CA VAL A 26 -11.35 30.90 31.06
C VAL A 26 -10.20 31.74 30.51
N VAL A 27 -9.11 31.10 30.06
CA VAL A 27 -7.96 31.79 29.45
C VAL A 27 -8.40 32.57 28.21
N PHE A 28 -9.23 31.99 27.34
CA PHE A 28 -9.80 32.67 26.17
C PHE A 28 -10.55 33.93 26.56
N LEU A 29 -11.51 33.83 27.48
CA LEU A 29 -12.31 34.96 27.95
C LEU A 29 -11.43 36.06 28.56
N VAL A 30 -10.44 35.68 29.36
CA VAL A 30 -9.49 36.59 29.97
C VAL A 30 -8.68 37.34 28.90
N ILE A 31 -8.16 36.65 27.89
CA ILE A 31 -7.42 37.26 26.77
C ILE A 31 -8.31 38.27 26.02
N VAL A 32 -9.56 37.89 25.70
CA VAL A 32 -10.52 38.76 25.01
C VAL A 32 -10.79 40.02 25.84
N ILE A 33 -11.11 39.88 27.13
CA ILE A 33 -11.40 41.01 28.01
C ILE A 33 -10.18 41.95 28.11
N PHE A 34 -8.98 41.42 28.36
CA PHE A 34 -7.78 42.25 28.46
C PHE A 34 -7.46 42.98 27.15
N LYS A 35 -7.63 42.32 26.00
CA LYS A 35 -7.44 42.94 24.69
C LYS A 35 -8.49 44.00 24.42
N MET A 36 -9.77 43.75 24.68
CA MET A 36 -10.85 44.75 24.53
C MET A 36 -10.59 45.99 25.39
N LEU A 37 -10.21 45.82 26.67
CA LEU A 37 -9.81 46.93 27.56
C LEU A 37 -8.59 47.69 27.01
N GLY A 38 -7.62 46.96 26.44
CA GLY A 38 -6.47 47.53 25.74
C GLY A 38 -6.87 48.34 24.50
N GLY A 39 -7.84 47.85 23.73
CA GLY A 39 -8.39 48.50 22.54
C GLY A 39 -9.15 49.78 22.89
N MET A 40 -9.95 49.76 23.95
CA MET A 40 -10.63 50.95 24.49
C MET A 40 -9.65 52.07 24.84
N ARG A 41 -8.50 51.74 25.43
CA ARG A 41 -7.48 52.73 25.79
C ARG A 41 -6.77 53.34 24.58
N GLN A 42 -6.72 52.62 23.47
CA GLN A 42 -5.94 53.02 22.30
C GLN A 42 -6.77 53.75 21.25
N GLY A 43 -8.03 53.37 21.09
CA GLY A 43 -8.95 53.93 20.10
C GLY A 43 -8.81 53.26 18.73
N PHE A 44 -9.85 53.41 17.92
CA PHE A 44 -10.04 52.73 16.64
C PHE A 44 -8.80 52.75 15.72
N TRP A 45 -8.27 53.92 15.38
CA TRP A 45 -7.19 54.03 14.38
C TRP A 45 -5.88 53.37 14.81
N ARG A 46 -5.50 53.49 16.09
CA ARG A 46 -4.31 52.80 16.60
C ARG A 46 -4.51 51.30 16.65
N GLN A 47 -5.72 50.86 17.00
CA GLN A 47 -6.06 49.45 17.02
C GLN A 47 -6.13 48.87 15.61
N LEU A 48 -6.64 49.61 14.62
CA LEU A 48 -6.67 49.19 13.22
C LEU A 48 -5.26 48.90 12.68
N VAL A 49 -4.29 49.78 12.95
CA VAL A 49 -2.88 49.53 12.56
C VAL A 49 -2.31 48.29 13.26
N ARG A 50 -2.71 48.02 14.51
CA ARG A 50 -2.28 46.82 15.24
C ARG A 50 -2.92 45.54 14.75
N THR A 51 -4.22 45.56 14.44
CA THR A 51 -4.91 44.44 13.82
C THR A 51 -4.37 44.19 12.41
N GLY A 52 -4.10 45.24 11.63
CA GLY A 52 -3.45 45.11 10.32
C GLY A 52 -2.06 44.49 10.41
N ARG A 53 -1.25 44.92 11.40
CA ARG A 53 0.02 44.27 11.71
C ARG A 53 -0.16 42.79 12.04
N PHE A 54 -1.11 42.48 12.91
CA PHE A 54 -1.39 41.13 13.35
C PHE A 54 -1.71 40.22 12.16
N ILE A 55 -2.61 40.66 11.27
CA ILE A 55 -2.97 39.94 10.05
C ILE A 55 -1.75 39.79 9.13
N ALA A 56 -0.97 40.85 8.93
CA ALA A 56 0.25 40.77 8.13
C ALA A 56 1.27 39.77 8.70
N SER A 57 1.42 39.70 10.03
CA SER A 57 2.27 38.70 10.68
C SER A 57 1.79 37.28 10.39
N ALA A 58 0.48 37.02 10.47
CA ALA A 58 -0.07 35.71 10.16
C ALA A 58 0.18 35.32 8.70
N ILE A 59 -0.07 36.23 7.76
CA ILE A 59 0.16 35.99 6.33
C ILE A 59 1.64 35.70 6.03
N ILE A 60 2.55 36.53 6.55
CA ILE A 60 4.00 36.32 6.34
C ILE A 60 4.45 35.00 6.96
N SER A 61 3.98 34.69 8.18
CA SER A 61 4.34 33.43 8.86
C SER A 61 3.80 32.22 8.11
N TYR A 62 2.60 32.30 7.55
CA TYR A 62 2.02 31.26 6.71
C TYR A 62 2.85 31.04 5.45
N ILE A 63 3.22 32.11 4.73
CA ILE A 63 4.06 32.01 3.53
C ILE A 63 5.41 31.37 3.86
N ILE A 64 6.05 31.80 4.96
CA ILE A 64 7.35 31.26 5.37
C ILE A 64 7.21 29.79 5.81
N ALA A 65 6.24 29.47 6.67
CA ALA A 65 6.01 28.10 7.14
C ALA A 65 5.66 27.15 5.98
N SER A 66 4.80 27.59 5.05
CA SER A 66 4.47 26.83 3.84
C SER A 66 5.69 26.67 2.92
N SER A 67 6.52 27.70 2.76
CA SER A 67 7.73 27.59 1.92
C SER A 67 8.81 26.70 2.52
N ILE A 68 8.94 26.70 3.85
CA ILE A 68 9.94 25.91 4.57
C ILE A 68 9.40 24.49 4.85
N SER A 69 8.09 24.22 4.72
CA SER A 69 7.51 22.90 4.95
C SER A 69 8.23 21.80 4.15
N GLY A 70 8.45 22.01 2.85
CA GLY A 70 9.23 21.10 2.01
C GLY A 70 10.70 20.96 2.44
N SER A 71 11.31 22.01 2.99
CA SER A 71 12.68 21.95 3.53
C SER A 71 12.76 21.28 4.90
N ILE A 72 11.73 21.41 5.75
CA ILE A 72 11.63 20.68 7.02
C ILE A 72 11.45 19.19 6.72
N ILE A 73 10.66 18.84 5.71
CA ILE A 73 10.51 17.47 5.22
C ILE A 73 11.86 16.95 4.71
N GLY A 74 12.55 17.70 3.85
CA GLY A 74 13.90 17.32 3.37
C GLY A 74 15.03 17.42 4.40
N MET A 75 14.77 17.90 5.63
CA MET A 75 15.73 17.78 6.75
C MET A 75 15.66 16.40 7.40
N PHE A 76 14.61 15.64 7.14
CA PHE A 76 14.47 14.25 7.56
C PHE A 76 15.05 13.33 6.47
N ASP A 77 16.36 13.38 6.33
CA ASP A 77 17.12 12.51 5.42
C ASP A 77 17.38 11.13 6.05
N GLU A 78 17.97 10.24 5.24
CA GLU A 78 18.39 8.88 5.64
C GLU A 78 19.22 8.86 6.93
N ASN A 79 20.07 9.88 7.14
CA ASN A 79 20.90 10.02 8.34
C ASN A 79 20.06 10.26 9.60
N THR A 80 19.01 11.09 9.48
CA THR A 80 18.14 11.44 10.60
C THR A 80 17.34 10.23 11.08
N PHE A 81 16.86 9.37 10.18
CA PHE A 81 16.19 8.13 10.55
C PHE A 81 17.17 7.09 11.10
N SER A 82 18.36 6.93 10.50
CA SER A 82 19.44 6.08 11.04
C SER A 82 19.78 6.47 12.48
N ASP A 83 19.86 7.76 12.78
CA ASP A 83 20.10 8.27 14.12
C ASP A 83 18.90 8.11 15.04
N LEU A 84 17.67 8.20 14.53
CA LEU A 84 16.45 7.87 15.28
C LEU A 84 16.43 6.39 15.67
N LEU A 85 16.78 5.48 14.76
CA LEU A 85 16.87 4.05 15.03
C LEU A 85 17.96 3.72 16.06
N LYS A 86 19.16 4.29 15.91
CA LYS A 86 20.22 4.17 16.93
C LYS A 86 19.77 4.70 18.28
N THR A 87 18.96 5.77 18.27
CA THR A 87 18.38 6.35 19.49
C THR A 87 17.36 5.39 20.12
N VAL A 88 16.48 4.78 19.31
CA VAL A 88 15.50 3.76 19.74
C VAL A 88 16.21 2.51 20.30
N GLU A 89 17.26 2.02 19.63
CA GLU A 89 18.14 0.95 20.13
C GLU A 89 18.81 1.36 21.46
N GLY A 90 19.23 2.62 21.57
CA GLY A 90 19.79 3.21 22.79
C GLY A 90 18.82 3.30 23.96
N TYR A 91 17.50 3.30 23.71
CA TYR A 91 16.45 3.19 24.73
C TYR A 91 16.13 1.75 25.14
N GLY A 92 16.88 0.75 24.64
CA GLY A 92 16.73 -0.64 25.03
C GLY A 92 15.54 -1.35 24.39
N ILE A 93 15.00 -0.81 23.29
CA ILE A 93 14.06 -1.52 22.43
C ILE A 93 14.91 -2.32 21.44
N PRO A 94 15.01 -3.66 21.57
CA PRO A 94 15.74 -4.46 20.60
C PRO A 94 15.00 -4.39 19.27
N ILE A 95 15.55 -3.64 18.34
CA ILE A 95 15.19 -3.76 16.93
C ILE A 95 15.72 -5.14 16.52
N THR A 96 14.81 -6.10 16.33
CA THR A 96 15.20 -7.44 15.90
C THR A 96 15.88 -7.35 14.54
N ASP A 97 16.77 -8.30 14.22
CA ASP A 97 17.45 -8.33 12.93
C ASP A 97 16.44 -8.31 11.76
N SER A 98 15.26 -8.91 11.94
CA SER A 98 14.14 -8.84 10.99
C SER A 98 13.64 -7.41 10.73
N ILE A 99 13.52 -6.57 11.77
CA ILE A 99 13.12 -5.17 11.59
C ILE A 99 14.24 -4.39 10.91
N ARG A 100 15.51 -4.68 11.23
CA ARG A 100 16.66 -4.06 10.55
C ARG A 100 16.71 -4.44 9.07
N THR A 101 16.43 -5.70 8.72
CA THR A 101 16.32 -6.19 7.35
C THR A 101 15.15 -5.54 6.61
N ILE A 102 13.96 -5.49 7.22
CA ILE A 102 12.79 -4.79 6.66
C ILE A 102 13.09 -3.32 6.41
N ILE A 103 13.75 -2.64 7.36
CA ILE A 103 14.16 -1.24 7.21
C ILE A 103 15.18 -1.07 6.08
N SER A 104 16.13 -1.99 5.92
CA SER A 104 17.09 -1.94 4.80
C SER A 104 16.46 -2.19 3.43
N CYS A 105 15.22 -2.68 3.38
CA CYS A 105 14.44 -2.82 2.15
C CYS A 105 13.67 -1.55 1.77
N PHE A 106 13.69 -0.48 2.58
CA PHE A 106 13.11 0.80 2.15
C PHE A 106 14.15 1.59 1.36
N ASN A 107 13.78 2.03 0.15
CA ASN A 107 14.56 3.01 -0.60
C ASN A 107 14.72 4.32 0.22
N PRO A 108 15.89 4.98 0.27
CA PRO A 108 16.11 6.28 0.92
C PRO A 108 15.00 7.32 0.70
N GLU A 109 14.44 7.40 -0.51
CA GLU A 109 13.35 8.32 -0.89
C GLU A 109 12.03 8.03 -0.17
N THR A 110 11.86 6.79 0.29
CA THR A 110 10.67 6.29 1.02
C THR A 110 10.59 6.81 2.45
N PHE A 111 11.74 7.14 3.07
CA PHE A 111 11.81 7.61 4.45
C PHE A 111 11.29 9.05 4.60
N GLU A 112 11.39 9.87 3.54
CA GLU A 112 10.81 11.21 3.53
C GLU A 112 9.30 11.15 3.78
N TYR A 113 8.61 10.17 3.19
CA TYR A 113 7.18 9.94 3.37
C TYR A 113 6.86 9.54 4.82
N LEU A 114 7.58 8.57 5.39
CA LEU A 114 7.29 8.03 6.74
C LEU A 114 7.38 9.10 7.85
N LEU A 115 8.23 10.12 7.66
CA LEU A 115 8.42 11.24 8.60
C LEU A 115 7.59 12.49 8.25
N LEU A 116 6.99 12.51 7.06
CA LEU A 116 6.18 13.61 6.53
C LEU A 116 4.91 13.86 7.36
N LEU A 117 4.33 12.78 7.86
CA LEU A 117 3.05 12.75 8.56
C LEU A 117 3.10 13.47 9.93
N PRO A 118 4.02 13.15 10.86
CA PRO A 118 4.20 13.94 12.07
C PRO A 118 4.71 15.37 11.78
N ALA A 119 5.53 15.55 10.74
CA ALA A 119 6.04 16.87 10.36
C ALA A 119 4.93 17.82 9.88
N ALA A 120 4.04 17.36 9.02
CA ALA A 120 2.98 18.15 8.42
C ALA A 120 1.84 18.47 9.41
N VAL A 121 1.53 17.53 10.32
CA VAL A 121 0.42 17.66 11.28
C VAL A 121 0.82 18.42 12.55
N ILE A 122 2.08 18.30 12.99
CA ILE A 122 2.53 18.85 14.28
C ILE A 122 3.59 19.93 14.08
N ILE A 123 4.69 19.59 13.39
CA ILE A 123 5.88 20.46 13.33
C ILE A 123 5.58 21.73 12.54
N VAL A 124 4.98 21.64 11.35
CA VAL A 124 4.67 22.81 10.51
C VAL A 124 3.69 23.78 11.21
N PRO A 125 2.57 23.32 11.81
CA PRO A 125 1.72 24.17 12.66
C PRO A 125 2.43 24.83 13.85
N MET A 126 3.33 24.10 14.53
CA MET A 126 4.13 24.66 15.63
C MET A 126 5.09 25.74 15.12
N VAL A 127 5.80 25.48 14.02
CA VAL A 127 6.71 26.43 13.37
C VAL A 127 5.95 27.68 12.91
N PHE A 128 4.77 27.52 12.30
CA PHE A 128 3.89 28.63 11.96
C PHE A 128 3.56 29.49 13.18
N THR A 129 3.16 28.85 14.29
CA THR A 129 2.79 29.54 15.53
C THR A 129 4.00 30.29 16.12
N LEU A 130 5.18 29.67 16.12
CA LEU A 130 6.42 30.29 16.59
C LEU A 130 6.84 31.47 15.71
N LEU A 131 6.85 31.30 14.39
CA LEU A 131 7.13 32.36 13.42
C LEU A 131 6.16 33.51 13.59
N PHE A 132 4.87 33.21 13.78
CA PHE A 132 3.85 34.21 14.04
C PHE A 132 4.17 35.04 15.28
N LEU A 133 4.53 34.40 16.39
CA LEU A 133 4.91 35.10 17.62
C LEU A 133 6.15 35.99 17.42
N VAL A 134 7.18 35.47 16.75
CA VAL A 134 8.42 36.20 16.46
C VAL A 134 8.16 37.40 15.54
N ILE A 135 7.52 37.18 14.39
CA ILE A 135 7.24 38.20 13.38
C ILE A 135 6.29 39.27 13.92
N ASN A 136 5.26 38.87 14.68
CA ASN A 136 4.36 39.83 15.33
C ASN A 136 5.11 40.71 16.34
N ASN A 137 6.08 40.16 17.07
CA ASN A 137 6.93 40.95 17.98
C ASN A 137 7.88 41.89 17.22
N ILE A 138 8.46 41.46 16.09
CA ILE A 138 9.30 42.32 15.24
C ILE A 138 8.47 43.47 14.65
N LEU A 139 7.34 43.15 14.00
CA LEU A 139 6.47 44.15 13.39
C LEU A 139 5.83 45.07 14.44
N LYS A 140 5.79 44.68 15.72
CA LYS A 140 5.31 45.54 16.81
C LYS A 140 6.14 46.81 16.89
N ILE A 141 7.46 46.70 16.71
CA ILE A 141 8.38 47.83 16.67
C ILE A 141 8.05 48.74 15.47
N ALA A 142 7.90 48.16 14.27
CA ALA A 142 7.53 48.90 13.07
C ALA A 142 6.17 49.62 13.21
N SER A 143 5.16 48.95 13.77
CA SER A 143 3.83 49.54 13.99
C SER A 143 3.87 50.71 14.97
N ALA A 144 4.77 50.69 15.97
CA ALA A 144 4.96 51.80 16.90
C ALA A 144 5.54 53.04 16.19
N ILE A 145 6.44 52.83 15.23
CA ILE A 145 6.99 53.89 14.37
C ILE A 145 5.89 54.46 13.47
N ILE A 146 5.12 53.61 12.79
CA ILE A 146 4.01 54.04 11.91
C ILE A 146 2.98 54.88 12.67
N ILE A 147 2.56 54.42 13.86
CA ILE A 147 1.62 55.16 14.72
C ILE A 147 2.17 56.54 15.10
N LYS A 148 3.49 56.64 15.34
CA LYS A 148 4.16 57.91 15.68
C LYS A 148 4.25 58.84 14.48
N VAL A 149 4.64 58.34 13.30
CA VAL A 149 4.78 59.11 12.05
C VAL A 149 3.43 59.62 11.56
N LEU A 150 2.39 58.78 11.58
CA LEU A 150 1.04 59.16 11.16
C LEU A 150 0.30 60.04 12.20
N GLY A 151 0.93 60.35 13.35
CA GLY A 151 0.35 61.22 14.36
C GLY A 151 -0.96 60.71 14.96
N LEU A 152 -1.23 59.41 14.89
CA LEU A 152 -2.51 58.83 15.33
C LEU A 152 -2.68 59.06 16.82
N LYS A 153 -3.67 59.87 17.23
CA LYS A 153 -3.91 60.23 18.65
C LYS A 153 -4.55 59.09 19.43
N LYS A 154 -4.38 59.08 20.76
CA LYS A 154 -5.11 58.17 21.67
C LYS A 154 -6.61 58.50 21.64
N ALA A 155 -7.44 57.53 22.02
CA ALA A 155 -8.90 57.64 21.99
C ALA A 155 -9.44 58.90 22.70
N SER A 156 -10.09 59.79 21.93
CA SER A 156 -10.70 61.03 22.43
C SER A 156 -12.22 60.96 22.55
N THR A 157 -12.88 60.02 21.87
CA THR A 157 -14.36 59.92 21.82
C THR A 157 -14.86 58.51 22.13
N SER A 158 -16.06 58.40 22.70
CA SER A 158 -16.70 57.11 23.03
C SER A 158 -16.83 56.16 21.81
N PRO A 159 -17.22 56.62 20.60
CA PRO A 159 -17.26 55.75 19.41
C PRO A 159 -15.88 55.21 19.02
N SER A 160 -14.83 56.01 19.14
CA SER A 160 -13.45 55.57 18.87
C SER A 160 -12.98 54.51 19.88
N ARG A 161 -13.39 54.63 21.15
CA ARG A 161 -13.09 53.63 22.20
C ARG A 161 -13.82 52.32 21.95
N LEU A 162 -15.10 52.38 21.58
CA LEU A 162 -15.90 51.20 21.26
C LEU A 162 -15.36 50.48 20.02
N GLY A 163 -15.07 51.20 18.94
CA GLY A 163 -14.46 50.61 17.74
C GLY A 163 -13.08 50.01 18.02
N GLY A 164 -12.28 50.63 18.89
CA GLY A 164 -11.02 50.04 19.36
C GLY A 164 -11.22 48.78 20.19
N ALA A 165 -12.25 48.70 21.03
CA ALA A 165 -12.57 47.50 21.80
C ALA A 165 -12.94 46.34 20.89
N VAL A 166 -13.82 46.58 19.91
CA VAL A 166 -14.29 45.55 18.95
C VAL A 166 -13.13 45.00 18.13
N LEU A 167 -12.29 45.86 17.53
CA LEU A 167 -11.12 45.41 16.76
C LEU A 167 -10.11 44.63 17.60
N ALA A 168 -9.95 44.99 18.88
CA ALA A 168 -9.08 44.25 19.79
C ALA A 168 -9.69 42.91 20.22
N GLY A 169 -11.02 42.81 20.33
CA GLY A 169 -11.72 41.54 20.53
C GLY A 169 -11.54 40.61 19.35
N ILE A 170 -11.67 41.10 18.12
CA ILE A 170 -11.38 40.33 16.90
C ILE A 170 -9.92 39.86 16.87
N GLU A 171 -8.97 40.75 17.19
CA GLU A 171 -7.55 40.37 17.29
C GLU A 171 -7.32 39.26 18.34
N ALA A 172 -8.02 39.32 19.48
CA ALA A 172 -7.93 38.31 20.53
C ALA A 172 -8.46 36.94 20.06
N ILE A 173 -9.58 36.95 19.33
CA ILE A 173 -10.16 35.74 18.74
C ILE A 173 -9.18 35.12 17.73
N LEU A 174 -8.63 35.93 16.81
CA LEU A 174 -7.66 35.44 15.82
C LEU A 174 -6.38 34.90 16.48
N LEU A 175 -5.90 35.54 17.55
CA LEU A 175 -4.76 35.04 18.33
C LEU A 175 -5.05 33.69 18.94
N PHE A 176 -6.25 33.51 19.48
CA PHE A 176 -6.65 32.26 20.06
C PHE A 176 -6.73 31.13 19.03
N ILE A 177 -7.31 31.40 17.86
CA ILE A 177 -7.36 30.45 16.74
C ILE A 177 -5.95 30.03 16.31
N ILE A 178 -5.03 30.99 16.14
CA ILE A 178 -3.64 30.71 15.73
C ILE A 178 -2.91 29.86 16.77
N LEU A 179 -3.10 30.13 18.07
CA LEU A 179 -2.44 29.39 19.14
C LEU A 179 -2.95 27.96 19.29
N LEU A 180 -4.24 27.73 19.03
CA LEU A 180 -4.85 26.41 19.10
C LEU A 180 -4.69 25.58 17.82
N LEU A 181 -4.15 26.17 16.75
CA LEU A 181 -4.07 25.53 15.44
C LEU A 181 -3.43 24.13 15.46
N PRO A 182 -2.29 23.90 16.14
CA PRO A 182 -1.71 22.56 16.26
C PRO A 182 -2.64 21.58 16.98
N ALA A 183 -3.31 22.03 18.05
CA ALA A 183 -4.18 21.18 18.85
C ALA A 183 -5.47 20.81 18.10
N THR A 184 -6.11 21.77 17.43
CA THR A 184 -7.33 21.51 16.64
C THR A 184 -7.06 20.61 15.44
N GLY A 185 -5.88 20.68 14.81
CA GLY A 185 -5.53 19.80 13.70
C GLY A 185 -5.41 18.34 14.13
N VAL A 186 -4.70 18.10 15.24
CA VAL A 186 -4.56 16.76 15.84
C VAL A 186 -5.90 16.24 16.34
N LEU A 187 -6.68 17.05 17.06
CA LEU A 187 -7.99 16.65 17.58
C LEU A 187 -9.00 16.35 16.47
N SER A 188 -8.94 17.04 15.33
CA SER A 188 -9.77 16.71 14.16
C SER A 188 -9.45 15.31 13.64
N ILE A 189 -8.16 14.99 13.47
CA ILE A 189 -7.74 13.67 12.99
C ILE A 189 -8.17 12.57 13.98
N ILE A 190 -8.01 12.81 15.29
CA ILE A 190 -8.46 11.85 16.32
C ILE A 190 -9.98 11.67 16.31
N ASN A 191 -10.73 12.74 16.06
CA ASN A 191 -12.19 12.66 15.94
C ASN A 191 -12.60 11.84 14.71
N ASP A 192 -12.04 12.19 13.55
CA ASP A 192 -12.34 11.51 12.28
C ASP A 192 -11.95 10.02 12.38
N ALA A 193 -10.79 9.71 13.01
CA ALA A 193 -10.33 8.36 13.30
C ALA A 193 -11.32 7.56 14.15
N TYR A 194 -11.91 8.20 15.16
CA TYR A 194 -12.91 7.57 16.00
C TYR A 194 -14.20 7.26 15.24
N ASP A 195 -14.65 8.18 14.38
CA ASP A 195 -15.85 7.96 13.56
C ASP A 195 -15.67 6.72 12.66
N VAL A 196 -14.49 6.56 12.03
CA VAL A 196 -14.16 5.37 11.23
C VAL A 196 -14.18 4.07 12.05
N VAL A 197 -13.59 4.09 13.25
CA VAL A 197 -13.56 2.91 14.15
C VAL A 197 -14.95 2.55 14.65
N PHE A 198 -15.85 3.52 14.82
CA PHE A 198 -17.17 3.32 15.41
C PHE A 198 -18.26 3.01 14.37
N GLU A 199 -18.03 3.35 13.11
CA GLU A 199 -18.87 2.95 11.98
C GLU A 199 -18.71 1.47 11.61
N SER A 200 -17.58 0.82 11.94
CA SER A 200 -17.46 -0.64 11.81
C SER A 200 -18.15 -1.36 12.98
N GLU A 201 -19.27 -2.03 12.70
CA GLU A 201 -20.14 -2.63 13.74
C GLU A 201 -19.44 -3.67 14.64
N GLU A 202 -18.34 -4.27 14.18
CA GLU A 202 -17.57 -5.31 14.88
C GLU A 202 -16.63 -4.78 15.98
N ASN A 203 -16.12 -3.55 15.86
CA ASN A 203 -15.14 -2.98 16.80
C ASN A 203 -15.77 -2.34 18.04
N ARG A 204 -17.11 -2.30 18.13
CA ARG A 204 -17.84 -1.80 19.31
C ARG A 204 -17.58 -2.60 20.59
N GLU A 205 -17.02 -3.80 20.48
CA GLU A 205 -16.75 -4.65 21.64
C GLU A 205 -15.45 -4.30 22.38
N ASP A 206 -14.55 -3.50 21.80
CA ASP A 206 -13.32 -3.10 22.49
C ASP A 206 -13.59 -1.90 23.42
N GLU A 207 -14.33 -2.18 24.50
CA GLU A 207 -14.86 -1.25 25.52
C GLU A 207 -13.77 -0.28 26.06
N LYS A 208 -12.50 -0.67 25.96
CA LYS A 208 -11.36 0.14 26.41
C LYS A 208 -10.96 1.28 25.45
N ILE A 209 -11.06 1.10 24.13
CA ILE A 209 -10.75 2.16 23.16
C ILE A 209 -11.84 3.22 23.22
N VAL A 210 -13.10 2.79 23.31
CA VAL A 210 -14.27 3.66 23.51
C VAL A 210 -14.17 4.44 24.83
N ASP A 211 -13.90 3.76 25.95
CA ASP A 211 -13.73 4.43 27.27
C ASP A 211 -12.59 5.46 27.24
N GLN A 212 -11.48 5.18 26.55
CA GLN A 212 -10.36 6.12 26.41
C GLN A 212 -10.71 7.33 25.54
N TYR A 213 -11.36 7.12 24.40
CA TYR A 213 -11.78 8.22 23.54
C TYR A 213 -12.80 9.13 24.25
N GLU A 214 -13.85 8.54 24.83
CA GLU A 214 -14.89 9.26 25.54
C GLU A 214 -14.37 9.99 26.80
N THR A 215 -13.43 9.38 27.53
CA THR A 215 -12.90 9.98 28.77
C THR A 215 -11.82 11.05 28.51
N ILE A 216 -10.98 10.86 27.50
CA ILE A 216 -9.78 11.70 27.28
C ILE A 216 -10.03 12.75 26.20
N PHE A 217 -10.57 12.37 25.03
CA PHE A 217 -10.57 13.22 23.85
C PHE A 217 -11.88 13.99 23.65
N VAL A 218 -13.03 13.35 23.90
CA VAL A 218 -14.36 14.01 23.79
C VAL A 218 -14.43 15.32 24.59
N PRO A 219 -13.93 15.43 25.84
CA PRO A 219 -13.98 16.70 26.57
C PRO A 219 -13.16 17.84 25.94
N PHE A 220 -12.16 17.53 25.11
CA PHE A 220 -11.41 18.52 24.33
C PHE A 220 -12.09 18.81 22.98
N ILE A 221 -12.56 17.79 22.28
CA ILE A 221 -13.25 17.93 20.99
C ILE A 221 -14.53 18.76 21.15
N ASP A 222 -15.37 18.40 22.13
CA ASP A 222 -16.62 19.09 22.45
C ASP A 222 -16.41 20.42 23.19
N ASN A 223 -15.16 20.80 23.45
CA ASN A 223 -14.89 22.07 24.10
C ASN A 223 -15.36 23.22 23.19
N PRO A 224 -16.25 24.11 23.66
CA PRO A 224 -16.79 25.18 22.82
C PRO A 224 -15.72 26.11 22.25
N ALA A 225 -14.57 26.25 22.92
CA ALA A 225 -13.48 27.09 22.44
C ALA A 225 -12.67 26.41 21.33
N ILE A 226 -12.53 25.07 21.37
CA ILE A 226 -11.85 24.26 20.36
C ILE A 226 -12.75 24.11 19.12
N ASP A 227 -14.03 23.75 19.31
CA ASP A 227 -15.04 23.72 18.23
C ASP A 227 -15.15 25.07 17.51
N PHE A 228 -15.19 26.16 18.27
CA PHE A 228 -15.17 27.52 17.71
C PHE A 228 -13.89 27.78 16.91
N ALA A 229 -12.71 27.39 17.41
CA ALA A 229 -11.45 27.57 16.67
C ALA A 229 -11.42 26.74 15.38
N GLY A 230 -11.91 25.50 15.40
CA GLY A 230 -12.07 24.63 14.24
C GLY A 230 -12.93 25.27 13.15
N LYS A 231 -14.15 25.69 13.51
CA LYS A 231 -15.14 26.32 12.59
C LYS A 231 -14.65 27.61 11.94
N PHE A 232 -13.83 28.39 12.64
CA PHE A 232 -13.35 29.70 12.17
C PHE A 232 -12.04 29.66 11.36
N GLY A 233 -11.59 28.47 10.94
CA GLY A 233 -10.56 28.34 9.90
C GLY A 233 -9.33 27.52 10.31
N SER A 234 -9.29 27.00 11.53
CA SER A 234 -8.16 26.16 11.96
C SER A 234 -8.06 24.86 11.14
N ASN A 235 -9.21 24.21 10.85
CA ASN A 235 -9.24 23.01 10.01
C ASN A 235 -8.79 23.30 8.57
N ALA A 236 -9.14 24.47 8.03
CA ALA A 236 -8.72 24.88 6.69
C ALA A 236 -7.20 25.17 6.62
N LEU A 237 -6.63 25.79 7.65
CA LEU A 237 -5.19 26.04 7.74
C LEU A 237 -4.41 24.75 7.98
N SER A 238 -4.89 23.88 8.87
CA SER A 238 -4.33 22.54 9.11
C SER A 238 -4.34 21.71 7.82
N LYS A 239 -5.45 21.69 7.08
CA LYS A 239 -5.53 21.08 5.74
C LYS A 239 -4.46 21.60 4.80
N SER A 240 -4.30 22.92 4.75
CA SER A 240 -3.33 23.52 3.86
C SER A 240 -1.88 23.24 4.25
N PHE A 241 -1.58 22.99 5.53
CA PHE A 241 -0.25 22.57 5.98
C PHE A 241 -0.01 21.07 5.78
N ALA A 242 -1.07 20.26 5.84
CA ALA A 242 -1.03 18.83 5.57
C ALA A 242 -1.05 18.48 4.08
N THR A 243 -1.32 19.45 3.20
CA THR A 243 -1.27 19.25 1.75
C THR A 243 0.17 19.37 1.26
N VAL A 244 0.76 18.28 0.81
CA VAL A 244 2.10 18.24 0.23
C VAL A 244 2.06 17.89 -1.25
N LYS A 245 3.18 18.07 -1.94
CA LYS A 245 3.34 17.60 -3.31
C LYS A 245 4.08 16.26 -3.31
N ILE A 246 3.44 15.23 -3.84
CA ILE A 246 4.01 13.90 -4.07
C ILE A 246 3.99 13.69 -5.58
N ASP A 247 5.15 13.49 -6.21
CA ASP A 247 5.30 13.34 -7.67
C ASP A 247 4.57 14.39 -8.53
N GLY A 248 4.49 15.62 -8.01
CA GLY A 248 3.86 16.75 -8.69
C GLY A 248 2.36 16.92 -8.39
N GLU A 249 1.70 15.91 -7.84
CA GLU A 249 0.31 15.95 -7.40
C GLU A 249 0.18 16.44 -5.96
N LYS A 250 -0.94 17.09 -5.63
CA LYS A 250 -1.21 17.57 -4.27
C LYS A 250 -1.97 16.51 -3.47
N ALA A 251 -1.34 15.94 -2.46
CA ALA A 251 -1.96 14.98 -1.54
C ALA A 251 -2.16 15.60 -0.15
N ASP A 252 -3.33 15.38 0.46
CA ASP A 252 -3.60 15.76 1.87
C ASP A 252 -3.27 14.57 2.77
N VAL A 253 -2.14 14.63 3.46
CA VAL A 253 -1.59 13.52 4.26
C VAL A 253 -2.51 13.11 5.41
N ARG A 254 -3.50 13.95 5.75
CA ARG A 254 -4.52 13.58 6.74
C ARG A 254 -5.47 12.52 6.22
N ASN A 255 -5.77 12.49 4.93
CA ASN A 255 -6.55 11.40 4.34
C ASN A 255 -5.74 10.10 4.44
N ASP A 256 -4.43 10.15 4.18
CA ASP A 256 -3.55 8.98 4.29
C ASP A 256 -3.45 8.47 5.74
N ILE A 257 -3.51 9.37 6.74
CA ILE A 257 -3.65 8.97 8.15
C ILE A 257 -4.94 8.19 8.37
N MET A 258 -6.04 8.65 7.78
CA MET A 258 -7.34 7.99 7.91
C MET A 258 -7.33 6.61 7.27
N GLU A 259 -6.70 6.47 6.10
CA GLU A 259 -6.46 5.18 5.44
C GLU A 259 -5.63 4.22 6.32
N ILE A 260 -4.52 4.69 6.90
CA ILE A 260 -3.71 3.88 7.85
C ILE A 260 -4.56 3.43 9.03
N ILE A 261 -5.37 4.33 9.58
CA ILE A 261 -6.23 4.03 10.72
C ILE A 261 -7.29 3.00 10.34
N HIS A 262 -7.90 3.11 9.15
CA HIS A 262 -8.82 2.12 8.63
C HIS A 262 -8.14 0.75 8.48
N ILE A 263 -6.99 0.68 7.80
CA ILE A 263 -6.21 -0.55 7.63
C ILE A 263 -5.85 -1.19 8.98
N VAL A 264 -5.37 -0.41 9.95
CA VAL A 264 -4.88 -0.93 11.23
C VAL A 264 -6.01 -1.35 12.17
N LEU A 265 -7.13 -0.61 12.15
CA LEU A 265 -8.19 -0.79 13.14
C LEU A 265 -9.42 -1.50 12.60
N VAL A 266 -9.66 -1.53 11.29
CA VAL A 266 -10.81 -2.19 10.66
C VAL A 266 -10.35 -3.47 9.97
N ASP A 267 -9.45 -3.38 8.99
CA ASP A 267 -9.07 -4.54 8.18
C ASP A 267 -8.06 -5.46 8.90
N GLY A 268 -7.12 -4.89 9.67
CA GLY A 268 -6.09 -5.61 10.39
C GLY A 268 -6.63 -6.63 11.42
N PRO A 269 -7.64 -6.28 12.24
CA PRO A 269 -8.28 -7.24 13.14
C PRO A 269 -8.95 -8.41 12.43
N ALA A 270 -9.51 -8.21 11.23
CA ALA A 270 -10.10 -9.30 10.44
C ALA A 270 -9.04 -10.35 10.02
N LEU A 271 -7.78 -9.92 9.88
CA LEU A 271 -6.66 -10.82 9.59
C LEU A 271 -6.03 -11.47 10.84
N LYS A 272 -6.51 -11.12 12.04
CA LYS A 272 -5.92 -11.62 13.28
C LYS A 272 -6.24 -13.10 13.50
N GLY A 273 -5.21 -13.93 13.39
CA GLY A 273 -5.37 -15.39 13.52
C GLY A 273 -5.79 -16.07 12.22
N ALA A 274 -5.79 -15.34 11.10
CA ALA A 274 -5.94 -15.91 9.77
C ALA A 274 -4.86 -16.96 9.51
N ASP A 275 -5.26 -18.11 8.96
CA ASP A 275 -4.31 -19.05 8.37
C ASP A 275 -4.03 -18.62 6.94
N PHE A 276 -2.87 -18.01 6.73
CA PHE A 276 -2.44 -17.55 5.40
C PHE A 276 -2.28 -18.72 4.41
N ASN A 277 -2.15 -19.96 4.86
CA ASN A 277 -2.13 -21.11 3.94
C ASN A 277 -3.52 -21.47 3.40
N ASN A 278 -4.59 -21.04 4.08
CA ASN A 278 -5.98 -21.33 3.73
C ASN A 278 -6.88 -20.13 4.08
N LEU A 279 -6.88 -19.14 3.20
CA LEU A 279 -7.62 -17.89 3.42
C LEU A 279 -9.13 -18.09 3.27
N THR A 280 -9.90 -17.61 4.24
CA THR A 280 -11.36 -17.52 4.14
C THR A 280 -11.76 -16.37 3.21
N ALA A 281 -13.01 -16.37 2.73
CA ALA A 281 -13.54 -15.25 1.93
C ALA A 281 -13.49 -13.91 2.67
N GLU A 282 -13.63 -13.93 4.00
CA GLU A 282 -13.52 -12.76 4.87
C GLU A 282 -12.08 -12.23 4.92
N ASN A 283 -11.09 -13.12 5.05
CA ASN A 283 -9.67 -12.72 5.02
C ASN A 283 -9.32 -12.07 3.67
N LYS A 284 -9.83 -12.63 2.57
CA LYS A 284 -9.59 -12.07 1.22
C LYS A 284 -10.22 -10.71 1.06
N ALA A 285 -11.48 -10.54 1.48
CA ALA A 285 -12.14 -9.24 1.43
C ALA A 285 -11.39 -8.18 2.26
N ALA A 286 -10.83 -8.57 3.42
CA ALA A 286 -9.98 -7.67 4.21
C ALA A 286 -8.65 -7.33 3.51
N ILE A 287 -7.99 -8.31 2.88
CA ILE A 287 -6.77 -8.05 2.10
C ILE A 287 -7.07 -7.13 0.90
N ASP A 288 -8.14 -7.38 0.16
CA ASP A 288 -8.54 -6.56 -1.00
C ASP A 288 -8.87 -5.13 -0.56
N SER A 289 -9.60 -4.97 0.55
CA SER A 289 -9.86 -3.67 1.19
C SER A 289 -8.57 -2.92 1.54
N ILE A 290 -7.57 -3.62 2.09
CA ILE A 290 -6.25 -3.04 2.38
C ILE A 290 -5.54 -2.60 1.09
N ILE A 291 -5.56 -3.44 0.04
CA ILE A 291 -4.89 -3.11 -1.24
C ILE A 291 -5.55 -1.89 -1.88
N ASP A 292 -6.88 -1.82 -1.89
CA ASP A 292 -7.63 -0.69 -2.44
C ASP A 292 -7.34 0.59 -1.64
N SER A 293 -7.40 0.52 -0.31
CA SER A 293 -7.06 1.64 0.60
C SER A 293 -5.65 2.17 0.37
N VAL A 294 -4.69 1.26 0.17
CA VAL A 294 -3.30 1.62 -0.13
C VAL A 294 -3.15 2.19 -1.54
N GLY A 295 -3.82 1.59 -2.53
CA GLY A 295 -3.79 2.02 -3.94
C GLY A 295 -4.39 3.40 -4.15
N ASP A 296 -5.45 3.74 -3.39
CA ASP A 296 -6.11 5.04 -3.43
C ASP A 296 -5.30 6.15 -2.71
N SER A 297 -4.30 5.78 -1.92
CA SER A 297 -3.39 6.69 -1.24
C SER A 297 -2.04 6.81 -1.95
N PRO A 298 -1.73 7.94 -2.62
CA PRO A 298 -0.42 8.17 -3.23
C PRO A 298 0.73 8.11 -2.23
N PHE A 299 0.46 8.47 -0.97
CA PHE A 299 1.43 8.43 0.11
C PHE A 299 1.73 6.99 0.56
N LEU A 300 0.71 6.17 0.82
CA LEU A 300 0.90 4.77 1.22
C LEU A 300 1.46 3.93 0.09
N SER A 301 0.96 4.14 -1.13
CA SER A 301 1.55 3.58 -2.34
C SER A 301 3.00 3.99 -2.47
N GLY A 302 3.37 5.26 -2.26
CA GLY A 302 4.77 5.71 -2.26
C GLY A 302 5.65 4.96 -1.25
N ILE A 303 5.14 4.76 -0.03
CA ILE A 303 5.85 4.01 1.01
C ILE A 303 6.07 2.54 0.61
N LEU A 304 5.02 1.90 0.09
CA LEU A 304 5.05 0.47 -0.18
C LEU A 304 5.71 0.14 -1.53
N VAL A 305 5.62 1.00 -2.53
CA VAL A 305 6.44 0.93 -3.75
C VAL A 305 7.92 0.92 -3.38
N GLY A 306 8.36 1.87 -2.54
CA GLY A 306 9.76 1.94 -2.12
C GLY A 306 10.24 0.71 -1.35
N PHE A 307 9.34 0.09 -0.57
CA PHE A 307 9.59 -1.20 0.10
C PHE A 307 9.69 -2.36 -0.89
N VAL A 308 8.74 -2.48 -1.82
CA VAL A 308 8.70 -3.58 -2.82
C VAL A 308 9.88 -3.49 -3.78
N GLN A 309 10.21 -2.29 -4.26
CA GLN A 309 11.40 -2.06 -5.09
C GLN A 309 12.69 -2.40 -4.33
N GLY A 310 12.79 -2.02 -3.05
CA GLY A 310 13.96 -2.35 -2.25
C GLY A 310 14.05 -3.83 -1.91
N MET A 311 12.93 -4.55 -1.80
CA MET A 311 12.92 -6.02 -1.80
C MET A 311 13.50 -6.59 -3.10
N GLY A 312 13.06 -6.11 -4.26
CA GLY A 312 13.62 -6.52 -5.56
C GLY A 312 15.13 -6.31 -5.64
N ASN A 313 15.60 -5.11 -5.28
CA ASN A 313 17.03 -4.76 -5.24
C ASN A 313 17.83 -5.61 -4.24
N ALA A 314 17.24 -5.95 -3.09
CA ALA A 314 17.88 -6.78 -2.08
C ALA A 314 17.99 -8.25 -2.53
N MET A 315 17.01 -8.75 -3.27
CA MET A 315 17.06 -10.05 -3.93
C MET A 315 18.15 -10.08 -5.01
N ASP A 316 18.21 -9.06 -5.88
CA ASP A 316 19.26 -8.91 -6.91
C ASP A 316 20.67 -8.83 -6.32
N SER A 317 20.81 -8.09 -5.22
CA SER A 317 22.10 -7.92 -4.52
C SER A 317 22.55 -9.16 -3.73
N GLY A 318 21.75 -10.24 -3.72
CA GLY A 318 22.02 -11.46 -2.96
C GLY A 318 21.95 -11.28 -1.44
N ILE A 319 21.30 -10.21 -0.95
CA ILE A 319 21.06 -10.00 0.48
C ILE A 319 20.09 -11.06 1.00
N PHE A 320 19.10 -11.41 0.18
CA PHE A 320 18.31 -12.62 0.35
C PHE A 320 18.97 -13.74 -0.46
N PRO A 321 19.62 -14.73 0.18
CA PRO A 321 20.21 -15.84 -0.54
C PRO A 321 19.09 -16.76 -1.03
N VAL A 322 18.56 -16.46 -2.21
CA VAL A 322 17.61 -17.33 -2.89
C VAL A 322 18.33 -17.94 -4.09
N ASP A 323 18.66 -19.23 -3.98
CA ASP A 323 19.29 -19.99 -5.06
C ASP A 323 18.21 -20.76 -5.81
N PHE A 324 17.90 -20.31 -7.02
CA PHE A 324 16.96 -20.97 -7.92
C PHE A 324 17.65 -21.94 -8.89
N GLY A 325 18.97 -22.12 -8.80
CA GLY A 325 19.73 -23.00 -9.70
C GLY A 325 19.49 -22.65 -11.17
N GLU A 326 18.97 -23.62 -11.93
CA GLU A 326 18.62 -23.50 -13.35
C GLU A 326 17.45 -22.54 -13.64
N PHE A 327 16.70 -22.11 -12.62
CA PHE A 327 15.56 -21.20 -12.73
C PHE A 327 15.91 -19.75 -12.37
N SER A 328 17.19 -19.37 -12.42
CA SER A 328 17.66 -18.00 -12.11
C SER A 328 16.94 -16.94 -12.94
N ASP A 329 16.64 -17.23 -14.21
CA ASP A 329 15.94 -16.29 -15.09
C ASP A 329 14.52 -15.95 -14.58
N VAL A 330 13.85 -16.88 -13.89
CA VAL A 330 12.54 -16.66 -13.26
C VAL A 330 12.68 -15.71 -12.08
N LEU A 331 13.73 -15.88 -11.27
CA LEU A 331 14.05 -14.95 -10.19
C LEU A 331 14.32 -13.55 -10.75
N ASP A 332 15.08 -13.43 -11.82
CA ASP A 332 15.35 -12.15 -12.48
C ASP A 332 14.06 -11.50 -12.99
N GLY A 333 13.13 -12.29 -13.54
CA GLY A 333 11.80 -11.83 -13.92
C GLY A 333 10.96 -11.30 -12.74
N VAL A 334 11.02 -11.97 -11.58
CA VAL A 334 10.38 -11.51 -10.34
C VAL A 334 11.03 -10.23 -9.83
N VAL A 335 12.37 -10.19 -9.77
CA VAL A 335 13.14 -9.03 -9.34
C VAL A 335 12.81 -7.82 -10.21
N GLU A 336 12.78 -7.99 -11.52
CA GLU A 336 12.45 -6.92 -12.45
C GLU A 336 10.99 -6.46 -12.27
N TYR A 337 10.05 -7.39 -12.08
CA TYR A 337 8.66 -7.05 -11.81
C TYR A 337 8.52 -6.20 -10.54
N LEU A 338 9.10 -6.63 -9.41
CA LEU A 338 9.07 -5.90 -8.14
C LEU A 338 9.79 -4.55 -8.22
N SER A 339 10.92 -4.49 -8.91
CA SER A 339 11.71 -3.26 -9.10
C SER A 339 10.99 -2.25 -10.01
N GLY A 340 10.09 -2.72 -10.87
CA GLY A 340 9.29 -1.90 -11.79
C GLY A 340 8.03 -1.28 -11.19
N PHE A 341 7.72 -1.55 -9.91
CA PHE A 341 6.53 -1.01 -9.24
C PHE A 341 6.55 0.53 -9.25
N SER A 342 5.39 1.16 -9.38
CA SER A 342 5.24 2.61 -9.33
C SER A 342 3.97 3.00 -8.61
N ILE A 343 3.88 4.23 -8.09
CA ILE A 343 2.67 4.71 -7.39
C ILE A 343 1.43 4.58 -8.30
N ALA A 344 1.58 4.87 -9.60
CA ALA A 344 0.47 4.83 -10.55
C ALA A 344 -0.05 3.41 -10.84
N THR A 345 0.77 2.39 -10.57
CA THR A 345 0.48 1.00 -10.93
C THR A 345 0.36 0.07 -9.74
N PHE A 346 0.65 0.58 -8.54
CA PHE A 346 0.84 -0.19 -7.33
C PHE A 346 -0.36 -1.07 -6.96
N GLY A 347 -1.58 -0.50 -6.99
CA GLY A 347 -2.80 -1.23 -6.68
C GLY A 347 -3.06 -2.38 -7.65
N GLU A 348 -2.93 -2.14 -8.96
CA GLU A 348 -3.08 -3.17 -10.00
C GLU A 348 -2.04 -4.29 -9.85
N ASP A 349 -0.78 -3.92 -9.58
CA ASP A 349 0.31 -4.87 -9.39
C ASP A 349 0.13 -5.74 -8.12
N LEU A 350 -0.27 -5.13 -7.00
CA LEU A 350 -0.58 -5.87 -5.78
C LEU A 350 -1.75 -6.82 -5.97
N HIS A 351 -2.82 -6.37 -6.64
CA HIS A 351 -3.97 -7.22 -6.97
C HIS A 351 -3.54 -8.42 -7.81
N THR A 352 -2.60 -8.24 -8.75
CA THR A 352 -2.06 -9.38 -9.52
C THR A 352 -1.35 -10.39 -8.61
N ILE A 353 -0.43 -9.93 -7.76
CA ILE A 353 0.31 -10.81 -6.84
C ILE A 353 -0.65 -11.53 -5.88
N VAL A 354 -1.62 -10.81 -5.32
CA VAL A 354 -2.55 -11.35 -4.34
C VAL A 354 -3.56 -12.30 -4.97
N ASN A 355 -4.01 -12.06 -6.20
CA ASN A 355 -4.86 -12.99 -6.92
C ASN A 355 -4.13 -14.30 -7.24
N VAL A 356 -2.83 -14.24 -7.60
CA VAL A 356 -1.99 -15.44 -7.71
C VAL A 356 -1.92 -16.16 -6.37
N TYR A 357 -1.70 -15.43 -5.27
CA TYR A 357 -1.70 -16.00 -3.93
C TYR A 357 -3.02 -16.69 -3.56
N TYR A 358 -4.16 -16.06 -3.88
CA TYR A 358 -5.49 -16.64 -3.65
C TYR A 358 -5.70 -17.92 -4.46
N ALA A 359 -5.24 -17.96 -5.71
CA ALA A 359 -5.32 -19.17 -6.53
C ALA A 359 -4.54 -20.33 -5.90
N ILE A 360 -3.34 -20.08 -5.38
CA ILE A 360 -2.48 -21.08 -4.73
C ILE A 360 -3.01 -21.47 -3.33
N SER A 361 -3.62 -20.52 -2.61
CA SER A 361 -4.22 -20.81 -1.29
C SER A 361 -5.50 -21.65 -1.43
N ASP A 362 -6.38 -21.31 -2.38
CA ASP A 362 -7.66 -22.01 -2.60
C ASP A 362 -7.50 -23.46 -3.05
N SER A 363 -6.40 -23.74 -3.77
CA SER A 363 -6.06 -25.09 -4.21
C SER A 363 -5.44 -25.94 -3.11
N GLY A 364 -5.15 -25.37 -1.94
CA GLY A 364 -4.46 -26.06 -0.86
C GLY A 364 -2.97 -26.30 -1.10
N VAL A 365 -2.40 -25.77 -2.20
CA VAL A 365 -0.98 -25.93 -2.54
C VAL A 365 -0.08 -25.39 -1.43
N LEU A 366 -0.40 -24.22 -0.84
CA LEU A 366 0.37 -23.67 0.29
C LEU A 366 0.36 -24.61 1.51
N THR A 367 -0.77 -25.28 1.76
CA THR A 367 -0.90 -26.25 2.85
C THR A 367 -0.06 -27.49 2.57
N ALA A 368 -0.11 -28.02 1.34
CA ALA A 368 0.70 -29.16 0.93
C ALA A 368 2.21 -28.85 0.99
N MET A 369 2.64 -27.65 0.57
CA MET A 369 4.03 -27.20 0.69
C MET A 369 4.50 -27.16 2.15
N LYS A 370 3.67 -26.62 3.04
CA LYS A 370 3.95 -26.55 4.49
C LYS A 370 4.08 -27.95 5.11
N GLU A 371 3.25 -28.89 4.68
CA GLU A 371 3.27 -30.27 5.17
C GLU A 371 4.32 -31.16 4.47
N SER A 372 5.03 -30.60 3.47
CA SER A 372 5.96 -31.35 2.61
C SER A 372 5.29 -32.56 1.93
N ASP A 373 4.01 -32.40 1.56
CA ASP A 373 3.24 -33.44 0.86
C ASP A 373 3.73 -33.59 -0.59
N SER A 374 3.80 -34.82 -1.07
CA SER A 374 4.16 -35.15 -2.45
C SER A 374 3.07 -34.81 -3.47
N ASN A 375 1.85 -34.52 -3.02
CA ASN A 375 0.68 -34.30 -3.89
C ASN A 375 0.55 -32.86 -4.43
N ILE A 376 1.60 -32.02 -4.33
CA ILE A 376 1.56 -30.63 -4.80
C ILE A 376 1.19 -30.55 -6.30
N MET A 377 1.70 -31.47 -7.12
CA MET A 377 1.39 -31.50 -8.55
C MET A 377 -0.09 -31.83 -8.81
N ASP A 378 -0.65 -32.78 -8.08
CA ASP A 378 -2.08 -33.15 -8.19
C ASP A 378 -3.00 -31.99 -7.81
N LEU A 379 -2.58 -31.14 -6.85
CA LEU A 379 -3.34 -29.95 -6.44
C LEU A 379 -3.24 -28.81 -7.46
N LEU A 380 -2.10 -28.68 -8.15
CA LEU A 380 -1.95 -27.73 -9.25
C LEU A 380 -2.76 -28.15 -10.49
N ASP A 381 -2.96 -29.46 -10.68
CA ASP A 381 -3.77 -30.08 -11.74
C ASP A 381 -5.29 -30.14 -11.43
N GLN A 382 -5.69 -29.80 -10.20
CA GLN A 382 -7.08 -29.95 -9.80
C GLN A 382 -7.99 -28.96 -10.55
N LYS A 383 -8.90 -29.49 -11.38
CA LYS A 383 -9.93 -28.70 -12.06
C LYS A 383 -10.84 -27.98 -11.05
N ARG A 384 -11.01 -26.66 -11.21
CA ARG A 384 -11.95 -25.86 -10.43
C ARG A 384 -13.39 -26.10 -10.90
N GLN A 385 -14.36 -25.55 -10.17
CA GLN A 385 -15.80 -25.61 -10.53
C GLN A 385 -16.10 -24.98 -11.90
N GLU A 386 -15.23 -24.10 -12.40
CA GLU A 386 -15.35 -23.40 -13.68
C GLU A 386 -14.70 -24.17 -14.85
N GLY A 387 -13.97 -25.26 -14.57
CA GLY A 387 -13.39 -26.15 -15.59
C GLY A 387 -11.88 -26.04 -15.77
N ASP A 388 -11.28 -24.90 -15.39
CA ASP A 388 -9.85 -24.63 -15.54
C ASP A 388 -9.05 -25.15 -14.33
N ASP A 389 -7.81 -25.61 -14.59
CA ASP A 389 -6.87 -25.99 -13.53
C ASP A 389 -6.23 -24.77 -12.85
N VAL A 390 -5.56 -24.99 -11.72
CA VAL A 390 -5.03 -23.91 -10.87
C VAL A 390 -3.90 -23.17 -11.57
N LEU A 391 -3.06 -23.90 -12.32
CA LEU A 391 -1.92 -23.34 -13.04
C LEU A 391 -2.37 -22.42 -14.18
N SER A 392 -3.37 -22.84 -14.95
CA SER A 392 -3.98 -22.07 -16.04
C SER A 392 -4.57 -20.76 -15.50
N ASN A 393 -5.28 -20.82 -14.36
CA ASN A 393 -5.79 -19.62 -13.70
C ASN A 393 -4.66 -18.67 -13.23
N ILE A 394 -3.55 -19.19 -12.70
CA ILE A 394 -2.38 -18.36 -12.34
C ILE A 394 -1.80 -17.66 -13.58
N ILE A 395 -1.65 -18.41 -14.67
CA ILE A 395 -1.16 -17.88 -15.94
C ILE A 395 -2.08 -16.76 -16.46
N ASP A 396 -3.39 -16.95 -16.40
CA ASP A 396 -4.37 -15.95 -16.86
C ASP A 396 -4.34 -14.69 -15.99
N ILE A 397 -4.22 -14.83 -14.66
CA ILE A 397 -4.04 -13.69 -13.75
C ILE A 397 -2.78 -12.90 -14.11
N LEU A 398 -1.66 -13.59 -14.35
CA LEU A 398 -0.41 -12.94 -14.74
C LEU A 398 -0.58 -12.22 -16.09
N LYS A 399 -1.11 -12.90 -17.12
CA LYS A 399 -1.35 -12.31 -18.46
C LYS A 399 -2.26 -11.07 -18.42
N GLY A 400 -3.21 -11.03 -17.48
CA GLY A 400 -4.07 -9.87 -17.24
C GLY A 400 -3.30 -8.59 -16.93
N ASN A 401 -2.08 -8.70 -16.39
CA ASN A 401 -1.21 -7.56 -16.11
C ASN A 401 0.00 -7.53 -17.06
N LYS A 402 0.02 -6.54 -17.96
CA LYS A 402 1.07 -6.38 -18.99
C LYS A 402 2.50 -6.31 -18.44
N ARG A 403 2.69 -5.88 -17.18
CA ARG A 403 4.02 -5.77 -16.55
C ARG A 403 4.59 -7.12 -16.12
N THR A 404 3.78 -8.17 -16.03
CA THR A 404 4.25 -9.53 -15.75
C THR A 404 4.79 -10.24 -17.00
N SER A 405 4.68 -9.63 -18.19
CA SER A 405 5.10 -10.24 -19.47
C SER A 405 6.51 -10.82 -19.44
N LYS A 406 7.46 -10.15 -18.77
CA LYS A 406 8.82 -10.65 -18.62
C LYS A 406 8.93 -11.85 -17.68
N LEU A 407 8.17 -11.85 -16.59
CA LEU A 407 8.07 -13.00 -15.68
C LEU A 407 7.48 -14.20 -16.44
N ILE A 408 6.44 -13.96 -17.25
CA ILE A 408 5.86 -14.98 -18.13
C ILE A 408 6.91 -15.52 -19.11
N THR A 409 7.66 -14.66 -19.79
CA THR A 409 8.75 -15.09 -20.68
C THR A 409 9.80 -15.91 -19.94
N ALA A 410 10.18 -15.51 -18.72
CA ALA A 410 11.13 -16.26 -17.92
C ALA A 410 10.59 -17.64 -17.51
N MET A 411 9.31 -17.74 -17.16
CA MET A 411 8.64 -19.01 -16.88
C MET A 411 8.61 -19.91 -18.14
N THR A 412 8.34 -19.34 -19.32
CA THR A 412 8.38 -20.11 -20.58
C THR A 412 9.79 -20.58 -20.91
N LYS A 413 10.81 -19.75 -20.69
CA LYS A 413 12.22 -20.15 -20.85
C LYS A 413 12.56 -21.34 -19.96
N ALA A 414 12.18 -21.26 -18.69
CA ALA A 414 12.33 -22.35 -17.73
C ALA A 414 11.62 -23.63 -18.19
N LEU A 415 10.38 -23.53 -18.68
CA LEU A 415 9.66 -24.66 -19.27
C LEU A 415 10.46 -25.29 -20.41
N ILE A 416 10.97 -24.50 -21.35
CA ILE A 416 11.73 -25.03 -22.50
C ILE A 416 12.97 -25.78 -22.01
N THR A 417 13.70 -25.26 -21.02
CA THR A 417 14.83 -25.95 -20.42
C THR A 417 14.44 -27.32 -19.84
N THR A 418 13.22 -27.47 -19.31
CA THR A 418 12.72 -28.77 -18.82
C THR A 418 12.24 -29.72 -19.92
N LEU A 419 11.76 -29.20 -21.05
CA LEU A 419 11.29 -30.02 -22.18
C LEU A 419 12.41 -30.50 -23.08
N VAL A 420 13.48 -29.73 -23.17
CA VAL A 420 14.63 -30.03 -24.00
C VAL A 420 15.57 -30.96 -23.24
N PRO A 421 15.99 -32.10 -23.82
CA PRO A 421 16.96 -32.98 -23.18
C PRO A 421 18.28 -32.26 -22.88
N GLU A 422 18.92 -32.57 -21.74
CA GLU A 422 20.25 -32.05 -21.39
C GLU A 422 21.24 -32.26 -22.56
N ASP A 423 22.04 -31.21 -22.86
CA ASP A 423 23.03 -31.17 -23.95
C ASP A 423 22.45 -31.33 -25.39
N ALA A 424 21.14 -31.14 -25.59
CA ALA A 424 20.56 -31.23 -26.92
C ALA A 424 21.02 -30.06 -27.81
N THR A 425 21.57 -30.42 -28.98
CA THR A 425 21.92 -29.47 -30.04
C THR A 425 21.18 -29.78 -31.33
N ILE A 426 20.92 -28.75 -32.12
CA ILE A 426 20.41 -28.87 -33.49
C ILE A 426 21.40 -28.30 -34.50
N ASN A 427 21.32 -28.78 -35.73
CA ASN A 427 22.20 -28.33 -36.80
C ASN A 427 21.51 -27.23 -37.63
N ILE A 428 21.92 -25.97 -37.42
CA ILE A 428 21.43 -24.83 -38.20
C ILE A 428 22.57 -24.37 -39.11
N GLY A 429 22.37 -24.45 -40.43
CA GLY A 429 23.35 -23.95 -41.41
C GLY A 429 24.73 -24.64 -41.35
N GLY A 430 24.82 -25.86 -40.82
CA GLY A 430 26.07 -26.60 -40.67
C GLY A 430 26.79 -26.40 -39.33
N GLN A 431 26.20 -25.67 -38.38
CA GLN A 431 26.72 -25.47 -37.03
C GLN A 431 25.81 -26.17 -36.00
N GLU A 432 26.42 -26.82 -35.01
CA GLU A 432 25.69 -27.30 -33.82
C GLU A 432 25.38 -26.11 -32.93
N VAL A 433 24.09 -25.87 -32.71
CA VAL A 433 23.55 -24.81 -31.87
C VAL A 433 22.78 -25.46 -30.73
N GLU A 434 23.01 -24.98 -29.51
CA GLU A 434 22.24 -25.40 -28.33
C GLU A 434 20.78 -24.97 -28.48
N ILE A 435 19.86 -25.87 -28.13
CA ILE A 435 18.42 -25.58 -28.24
C ILE A 435 18.06 -24.61 -27.12
N SER A 436 17.57 -23.43 -27.51
CA SER A 436 17.19 -22.35 -26.59
C SER A 436 15.76 -21.90 -26.84
N TYR A 437 15.23 -21.05 -25.97
CA TYR A 437 13.93 -20.40 -26.16
C TYR A 437 13.79 -19.76 -27.55
N ASP A 438 14.79 -19.00 -28.00
CA ASP A 438 14.74 -18.33 -29.30
C ASP A 438 14.75 -19.36 -30.45
N THR A 439 15.50 -20.44 -30.30
CA THR A 439 15.57 -21.51 -31.33
C THR A 439 14.25 -22.25 -31.48
N VAL A 440 13.57 -22.55 -30.37
CA VAL A 440 12.24 -23.17 -30.39
C VAL A 440 11.22 -22.17 -30.93
N LYS A 441 11.28 -20.90 -30.54
CA LYS A 441 10.41 -19.83 -31.06
C LYS A 441 10.53 -19.67 -32.56
N ASP A 442 11.75 -19.60 -33.08
CA ASP A 442 12.04 -19.51 -34.51
C ASP A 442 11.42 -20.68 -35.27
N SER A 443 11.57 -21.89 -34.73
CA SER A 443 11.03 -23.10 -35.36
C SER A 443 9.49 -23.15 -35.30
N VAL A 444 8.90 -22.80 -34.16
CA VAL A 444 7.43 -22.79 -34.00
C VAL A 444 6.81 -21.67 -34.82
N SER A 445 7.54 -20.61 -35.17
CA SER A 445 7.07 -19.54 -36.06
C SER A 445 6.68 -20.05 -37.46
N ASP A 446 7.11 -21.25 -37.86
CA ASP A 446 6.68 -21.90 -39.10
C ASP A 446 5.15 -22.08 -39.18
N ILE A 447 4.44 -22.15 -38.04
CA ILE A 447 2.97 -22.23 -38.02
C ILE A 447 2.32 -21.03 -38.72
N LEU A 448 2.98 -19.86 -38.73
CA LEU A 448 2.45 -18.64 -39.35
C LEU A 448 2.32 -18.77 -40.87
N SER A 449 2.98 -19.77 -41.49
CA SER A 449 2.81 -20.13 -42.90
C SER A 449 1.47 -20.85 -43.18
N VAL A 450 0.85 -21.46 -42.17
CA VAL A 450 -0.43 -22.16 -42.28
C VAL A 450 -1.56 -21.14 -42.17
N LYS A 451 -2.25 -20.84 -43.27
CA LYS A 451 -3.39 -19.90 -43.30
C LYS A 451 -4.73 -20.64 -43.29
N LYS A 452 -5.75 -20.04 -42.66
CA LYS A 452 -7.16 -20.53 -42.71
C LYS A 452 -7.83 -20.31 -44.07
N GLU A 453 -7.27 -19.46 -44.92
CA GLU A 453 -7.82 -19.16 -46.25
C GLU A 453 -7.92 -20.45 -47.09
N ASP A 454 -9.09 -20.67 -47.70
CA ASP A 454 -9.39 -21.82 -48.56
C ASP A 454 -9.34 -23.21 -47.90
N LYS A 455 -9.37 -23.30 -46.56
CA LYS A 455 -9.40 -24.57 -45.80
C LYS A 455 -10.65 -24.69 -44.94
N THR A 456 -11.11 -25.92 -44.73
CA THR A 456 -12.03 -26.25 -43.64
C THR A 456 -11.30 -26.19 -42.29
N GLU A 457 -12.05 -26.11 -41.20
CA GLU A 457 -11.46 -26.11 -39.84
C GLU A 457 -10.62 -27.36 -39.57
N GLU A 458 -11.11 -28.54 -39.99
CA GLU A 458 -10.42 -29.82 -39.87
C GLU A 458 -9.11 -29.85 -40.68
N GLU A 459 -9.16 -29.40 -41.94
CA GLU A 459 -7.97 -29.30 -42.80
C GLU A 459 -6.93 -28.29 -42.25
N PHE A 460 -7.40 -27.19 -41.65
CA PHE A 460 -6.52 -26.22 -41.00
C PHE A 460 -5.84 -26.81 -39.77
N LYS A 461 -6.60 -27.44 -38.86
CA LYS A 461 -6.07 -28.05 -37.64
C LYS A 461 -5.08 -29.17 -37.96
N GLU A 462 -5.37 -30.01 -38.97
CA GLU A 462 -4.45 -31.07 -39.39
C GLU A 462 -3.12 -30.51 -39.93
N GLU A 463 -3.16 -29.51 -40.80
CA GLU A 463 -1.92 -28.91 -41.33
C GLU A 463 -1.14 -28.15 -40.26
N LEU A 464 -1.84 -27.45 -39.37
CA LEU A 464 -1.26 -26.74 -38.24
C LEU A 464 -0.58 -27.71 -37.27
N GLY A 465 -1.26 -28.80 -36.88
CA GLY A 465 -0.72 -29.83 -36.00
C GLY A 465 0.52 -30.51 -36.59
N ASN A 466 0.50 -30.86 -37.88
CA ASN A 466 1.67 -31.41 -38.56
C ASN A 466 2.86 -30.44 -38.59
N THR A 467 2.59 -29.15 -38.79
CA THR A 467 3.63 -28.10 -38.82
C THR A 467 4.23 -27.90 -37.44
N LEU A 468 3.38 -27.78 -36.41
CA LEU A 468 3.78 -27.61 -35.03
C LEU A 468 4.56 -28.83 -34.50
N ASP A 469 4.08 -30.04 -34.76
CA ASP A 469 4.75 -31.30 -34.39
C ASP A 469 6.14 -31.40 -35.03
N THR A 470 6.25 -31.04 -36.31
CA THR A 470 7.53 -31.02 -37.03
C THR A 470 8.49 -30.00 -36.40
N ALA A 471 8.00 -28.78 -36.11
CA ALA A 471 8.79 -27.73 -35.49
C ALA A 471 9.33 -28.15 -34.11
N LEU A 472 8.48 -28.74 -33.26
CA LEU A 472 8.87 -29.19 -31.92
C LEU A 472 9.83 -30.39 -31.97
N LYS A 473 9.58 -31.40 -32.82
CA LYS A 473 10.47 -32.55 -33.00
C LYS A 473 11.84 -32.16 -33.55
N ASN A 474 11.91 -31.15 -34.41
CA ASN A 474 13.18 -30.60 -34.87
C ASN A 474 14.02 -30.06 -33.70
N ASN A 475 13.36 -29.57 -32.65
CA ASN A 475 13.95 -29.13 -31.39
C ASN A 475 13.99 -30.21 -30.31
N LYS A 476 13.84 -31.50 -30.68
CA LYS A 476 13.87 -32.63 -29.74
C LYS A 476 12.79 -32.60 -28.66
N ILE A 477 11.75 -31.81 -28.86
CA ILE A 477 10.57 -31.76 -28.01
C ILE A 477 9.54 -32.73 -28.61
N GLU A 478 9.25 -33.82 -27.90
CA GLU A 478 8.23 -34.79 -28.30
C GLU A 478 7.01 -34.62 -27.38
N LEU A 479 5.87 -34.29 -27.98
CA LEU A 479 4.60 -34.15 -27.27
C LEU A 479 3.71 -35.39 -27.47
N GLU A 480 2.87 -35.70 -26.49
CA GLU A 480 1.76 -36.63 -26.66
C GLU A 480 0.72 -36.04 -27.64
N GLU A 481 0.03 -36.90 -28.40
CA GLU A 481 -0.94 -36.48 -29.44
C GLU A 481 -2.06 -35.61 -28.86
N ASP A 482 -2.64 -36.00 -27.72
CA ASP A 482 -3.69 -35.24 -27.04
C ASP A 482 -3.21 -33.84 -26.59
N VAL A 483 -1.92 -33.70 -26.26
CA VAL A 483 -1.33 -32.42 -25.83
C VAL A 483 -1.13 -31.50 -27.04
N LEU A 484 -0.61 -32.06 -28.13
CA LEU A 484 -0.46 -31.36 -29.40
C LEU A 484 -1.82 -30.86 -29.92
N ASP A 485 -2.83 -31.72 -29.91
CA ASP A 485 -4.20 -31.37 -30.34
C ASP A 485 -4.77 -30.22 -29.51
N GLY A 486 -4.56 -30.23 -28.19
CA GLY A 486 -4.98 -29.12 -27.32
C GLY A 486 -4.29 -27.79 -27.64
N ILE A 487 -3.01 -27.81 -28.02
CA ILE A 487 -2.31 -26.59 -28.47
C ILE A 487 -2.85 -26.12 -29.84
N VAL A 488 -3.11 -27.05 -30.75
CA VAL A 488 -3.68 -26.77 -32.09
C VAL A 488 -5.07 -26.15 -31.96
N ASP A 489 -5.92 -26.66 -31.08
CA ASP A 489 -7.25 -26.12 -30.79
C ASP A 489 -7.14 -24.69 -30.27
N HIS A 490 -6.24 -24.43 -29.32
CA HIS A 490 -6.01 -23.07 -28.80
C HIS A 490 -5.55 -22.09 -29.88
N ILE A 491 -4.61 -22.50 -30.74
CA ILE A 491 -4.14 -21.66 -31.86
C ILE A 491 -5.29 -21.38 -32.84
N ASN A 492 -6.12 -22.39 -33.12
CA ASN A 492 -7.29 -22.22 -33.98
C ASN A 492 -8.29 -21.22 -33.39
N ASP A 493 -8.57 -21.31 -32.10
CA ASP A 493 -9.57 -20.49 -31.42
C ASP A 493 -9.10 -19.03 -31.27
N ASN A 494 -7.77 -18.84 -31.15
CA ASN A 494 -7.13 -17.52 -31.03
C ASN A 494 -6.40 -17.08 -32.32
N TYR A 495 -6.83 -17.59 -33.48
CA TYR A 495 -6.17 -17.36 -34.76
C TYR A 495 -5.96 -15.88 -35.07
N ASP A 496 -6.98 -15.05 -34.86
CA ASP A 496 -6.87 -13.61 -35.17
C ASP A 496 -5.82 -12.93 -34.29
N GLU A 497 -5.65 -13.34 -33.03
CA GLU A 497 -4.64 -12.77 -32.13
C GLU A 497 -3.22 -13.21 -32.53
N ILE A 498 -3.04 -14.51 -32.77
CA ILE A 498 -1.75 -15.11 -33.14
C ILE A 498 -1.28 -14.65 -34.53
N TYR A 499 -2.22 -14.38 -35.45
CA TYR A 499 -1.93 -13.94 -36.81
C TYR A 499 -2.12 -12.42 -37.01
N SER A 500 -2.53 -11.67 -35.99
CA SER A 500 -2.62 -10.20 -36.07
C SER A 500 -1.23 -9.55 -36.00
N VAL A 501 -0.94 -8.70 -36.98
CA VAL A 501 0.32 -7.95 -37.16
C VAL A 501 1.52 -8.82 -37.56
N VAL A 502 1.42 -9.47 -38.71
CA VAL A 502 2.53 -9.50 -39.68
C VAL A 502 2.01 -8.74 -40.90
N GLY A 503 2.67 -7.63 -41.28
CA GLY A 503 2.28 -6.84 -42.45
C GLY A 503 2.25 -7.67 -43.73
N ASP A 504 1.88 -7.08 -44.87
CA ASP A 504 1.68 -7.74 -46.17
C ASP A 504 2.89 -8.54 -46.76
N GLU A 505 3.94 -8.82 -45.96
CA GLU A 505 5.05 -9.71 -46.28
C GLU A 505 5.16 -10.82 -45.21
N VAL A 506 5.10 -12.08 -45.65
CA VAL A 506 5.22 -13.31 -44.84
C VAL A 506 6.68 -13.55 -44.45
N ASP A 507 7.27 -12.62 -43.70
CA ASP A 507 8.53 -12.78 -42.97
C ASP A 507 8.27 -12.22 -41.56
N GLY A 508 7.70 -13.05 -40.68
CA GLY A 508 7.37 -12.62 -39.32
C GLY A 508 7.55 -13.76 -38.35
N GLU A 509 8.59 -13.69 -37.54
CA GLU A 509 8.79 -14.49 -36.33
C GLU A 509 7.64 -14.21 -35.34
N LEU A 510 7.22 -15.22 -34.57
CA LEU A 510 6.28 -15.01 -33.48
C LEU A 510 6.87 -14.01 -32.49
N THR A 511 6.05 -13.07 -32.02
CA THR A 511 6.42 -12.25 -30.86
C THR A 511 6.56 -13.12 -29.61
N ASP A 512 7.33 -12.67 -28.62
CA ASP A 512 7.46 -13.40 -27.34
C ASP A 512 6.10 -13.62 -26.68
N GLU A 513 5.19 -12.65 -26.77
CA GLU A 513 3.83 -12.75 -26.24
C GLU A 513 3.04 -13.88 -26.92
N GLN A 514 3.06 -13.94 -28.26
CA GLN A 514 2.38 -14.98 -29.02
C GLN A 514 2.98 -16.36 -28.77
N PHE A 515 4.31 -16.47 -28.73
CA PHE A 515 4.99 -17.73 -28.47
C PHE A 515 4.78 -18.23 -27.04
N ASN A 516 4.87 -17.34 -26.05
CA ASN A 516 4.52 -17.65 -24.67
C ASN A 516 3.07 -18.12 -24.57
N ASN A 517 2.13 -17.47 -25.25
CA ASN A 517 0.73 -17.89 -25.24
C ASN A 517 0.56 -19.32 -25.76
N ILE A 518 1.24 -19.67 -26.86
CA ILE A 518 1.22 -21.01 -27.46
C ILE A 518 1.84 -22.05 -26.52
N LEU A 519 3.03 -21.77 -25.96
CA LEU A 519 3.72 -22.74 -25.10
C LEU A 519 3.13 -22.83 -23.70
N LEU A 520 2.46 -21.81 -23.18
CA LEU A 520 1.76 -21.95 -21.90
C LEU A 520 0.55 -22.88 -22.04
N GLN A 521 -0.06 -22.95 -23.23
CA GLN A 521 -1.10 -23.94 -23.52
C GLN A 521 -0.57 -25.39 -23.46
N TYR A 522 0.73 -25.63 -23.69
CA TYR A 522 1.30 -26.96 -23.49
C TYR A 522 1.03 -27.48 -22.08
N TYR A 523 1.20 -26.66 -21.04
CA TYR A 523 0.94 -27.10 -19.67
C TYR A 523 -0.52 -27.46 -19.44
N THR A 524 -1.45 -26.59 -19.84
CA THR A 524 -2.89 -26.84 -19.72
C THR A 524 -3.29 -28.12 -20.48
N SER A 525 -2.75 -28.34 -21.67
CA SER A 525 -3.04 -29.53 -22.48
C SER A 525 -2.38 -30.80 -21.91
N TYR A 526 -1.15 -30.72 -21.38
CA TYR A 526 -0.45 -31.82 -20.72
C TYR A 526 -1.17 -32.29 -19.45
N LEU A 527 -1.58 -31.35 -18.61
CA LEU A 527 -2.38 -31.64 -17.42
C LEU A 527 -3.71 -32.34 -17.78
N ASN A 528 -4.40 -31.84 -18.82
CA ASN A 528 -5.60 -32.49 -19.33
C ASN A 528 -5.38 -33.90 -19.90
N SER A 529 -4.23 -34.20 -20.52
CA SER A 529 -3.93 -35.53 -21.03
C SER A 529 -3.69 -36.54 -19.90
N GLN A 530 -3.02 -36.12 -18.82
CA GLN A 530 -2.77 -36.94 -17.64
C GLN A 530 -4.05 -37.21 -16.81
N GLY A 531 -4.94 -36.21 -16.68
CA GLY A 531 -6.23 -36.34 -15.99
C GLY A 531 -7.23 -37.30 -16.67
N SER A 532 -6.98 -37.71 -17.92
CA SER A 532 -7.79 -38.72 -18.62
C SER A 532 -7.57 -40.16 -18.11
N GLN A 533 -6.53 -40.40 -17.31
CA GLN A 533 -6.27 -41.69 -16.67
C GLN A 533 -6.87 -41.77 -15.26
N THR A 534 -8.21 -41.80 -15.16
CA THR A 534 -8.83 -42.34 -13.94
C THR A 534 -8.82 -43.87 -14.02
N PRO A 535 -8.16 -44.62 -13.12
CA PRO A 535 -8.49 -46.03 -12.93
C PRO A 535 -9.93 -46.08 -12.41
N GLY A 536 -10.77 -46.83 -13.11
CA GLY A 536 -12.21 -46.89 -12.87
C GLY A 536 -12.60 -47.02 -11.40
N GLY A 537 -13.65 -46.30 -11.02
CA GLY A 537 -14.19 -46.30 -9.66
C GLY A 537 -14.46 -47.71 -9.15
N GLU A 538 -13.74 -48.11 -8.11
CA GLU A 538 -14.23 -49.11 -7.17
C GLU A 538 -15.24 -48.41 -6.24
N GLN A 539 -16.51 -48.76 -6.41
CA GLN A 539 -17.53 -48.53 -5.40
C GLN A 539 -17.07 -49.14 -4.08
N ILE A 540 -16.91 -48.34 -3.03
CA ILE A 540 -16.81 -48.82 -1.66
C ILE A 540 -18.25 -49.10 -1.18
N PRO A 541 -18.66 -50.36 -0.92
CA PRO A 541 -19.92 -50.65 -0.28
C PRO A 541 -19.71 -50.80 1.23
N GLY A 542 -20.23 -49.84 1.99
CA GLY A 542 -20.46 -50.01 3.43
C GLY A 542 -19.74 -49.01 4.31
N GLY A 543 -20.46 -47.99 4.74
CA GLY A 543 -20.19 -47.24 5.96
C GLY A 543 -21.39 -47.37 6.88
N GLU A 544 -21.32 -48.29 7.84
CA GLU A 544 -22.25 -48.34 8.96
C GLU A 544 -22.19 -47.03 9.75
N GLN A 545 -23.37 -46.44 10.01
CA GLN A 545 -23.57 -45.58 11.17
C GLN A 545 -23.34 -46.41 12.43
N ILE A 546 -22.65 -45.92 13.47
CA ILE A 546 -23.22 -45.57 14.81
C ILE A 546 -22.21 -44.66 15.61
N PRO A 547 -22.48 -44.17 16.86
CA PRO A 547 -22.56 -42.73 17.14
C PRO A 547 -21.73 -42.26 18.36
N GLY A 548 -21.81 -40.96 18.68
CA GLY A 548 -21.71 -40.47 20.06
C GLY A 548 -20.31 -40.18 20.58
N GLY A 549 -20.16 -38.99 21.15
CA GLY A 549 -18.90 -38.51 21.71
C GLY A 549 -18.55 -39.08 23.08
N GLU A 550 -17.32 -38.77 23.49
CA GLU A 550 -16.85 -38.81 24.87
C GLU A 550 -15.98 -37.57 25.15
N GLN A 551 -16.21 -36.99 26.32
CA GLN A 551 -15.48 -35.85 26.87
C GLN A 551 -14.15 -36.30 27.53
N ILE A 552 -13.06 -35.59 27.16
CA ILE A 552 -11.85 -35.10 27.89
C ILE A 552 -11.28 -35.95 29.07
N PRO A 553 -9.95 -36.05 29.27
CA PRO A 553 -9.24 -34.99 30.01
C PRO A 553 -7.75 -34.76 29.66
N GLY A 554 -7.29 -33.51 29.82
CA GLY A 554 -6.08 -33.22 30.59
C GLY A 554 -4.70 -33.37 29.94
N ASP A 555 -4.03 -32.22 29.83
CA ASP A 555 -2.59 -32.06 30.08
C ASP A 555 -1.61 -32.62 29.04
N LEU A 556 -1.25 -31.77 28.06
CA LEU A 556 -0.05 -31.93 27.22
C LEU A 556 1.00 -30.84 27.51
N SER A 557 1.16 -30.47 28.78
CA SER A 557 2.20 -29.55 29.25
C SER A 557 3.65 -30.08 29.14
N ASN A 558 3.95 -31.09 28.31
CA ASN A 558 5.27 -31.75 28.29
C ASN A 558 5.79 -32.19 26.91
N LEU A 559 5.40 -31.57 25.81
CA LEU A 559 6.05 -31.81 24.51
C LEU A 559 6.28 -30.51 23.76
N ILE A 560 7.36 -29.81 24.13
CA ILE A 560 8.41 -29.21 23.26
C ILE A 560 9.33 -28.38 24.19
N PRO A 561 10.55 -28.84 24.50
CA PRO A 561 11.54 -28.03 25.18
C PRO A 561 12.28 -27.13 24.18
N GLY A 562 12.28 -25.83 24.44
CA GLY A 562 13.35 -24.93 24.01
C GLY A 562 13.07 -24.04 22.81
N PHE A 563 12.26 -23.01 23.01
CA PHE A 563 12.49 -21.70 22.39
C PHE A 563 12.13 -20.62 23.41
N GLY A 564 13.14 -19.88 23.85
CA GLY A 564 13.04 -18.80 24.81
C GLY A 564 14.31 -17.96 24.75
N ASN A 565 14.29 -16.95 23.88
CA ASN A 565 14.70 -15.56 24.11
C ASN A 565 14.89 -14.84 22.78
#